data_AF-A0A7Y3CSL1-F1
#
_entry.id   AF-A0A7Y3CSL1-F1
#
_cell.length_a   1.000
_cell.length_b   1.000
_cell.length_c   1.000
_cell.angle_alpha   90.00
_cell.angle_beta   90.00
_cell.angle_gamma   90.00
#
_symmetry.space_group_name_H-M   'P 1'
#
loop_
_entity.id
_entity.type
_entity.pdbx_description
1 polymer ?
#
loop_
_entity_poly.entity_id
_entity_poly.type
_entity_poly.pdbx_seq_one_letter_code
_entity_poly.pdbx_strand_id
1 'polypeptide(L)'
;MIDITLPESLLFRGLFVAIGSVLVFYGSVYLLLYTNLGKKLGFRVAGVGLFGWTALNSLLFIMYAPRGPRPREIEGLNAFEIRIIPTAFFLVSMLLFAMFAVSLHRLETSEGD
;
A
#
# COMPACT_ATOMS: atom_id res chain seq x y z
N MET A 1 -14.15 -9.47 -28.35
CA MET A 1 -13.18 -8.51 -27.81
C MET A 1 -13.98 -7.57 -26.92
N ILE A 2 -13.71 -7.49 -25.62
CA ILE A 2 -14.42 -6.56 -24.75
C ILE A 2 -13.81 -5.17 -24.98
N ASP A 3 -14.51 -4.30 -25.70
CA ASP A 3 -14.12 -2.89 -25.82
C ASP A 3 -14.49 -2.17 -24.54
N ILE A 4 -13.52 -2.05 -23.63
CA ILE A 4 -13.62 -1.19 -22.46
C ILE A 4 -13.44 0.24 -22.99
N THR A 5 -14.53 0.93 -23.30
CA THR A 5 -14.52 2.35 -23.71
C THR A 5 -14.09 3.21 -22.53
N LEU A 6 -12.80 3.30 -22.31
CA LEU A 6 -12.22 4.20 -21.31
C LEU A 6 -12.47 5.65 -21.76
N PRO A 7 -12.76 6.56 -20.82
CA PRO A 7 -12.98 7.97 -21.13
C PRO A 7 -11.83 8.56 -21.97
N GLU A 8 -12.17 9.40 -22.94
CA GLU A 8 -11.27 9.96 -23.95
C GLU A 8 -10.09 10.74 -23.34
N SER A 9 -10.32 11.31 -22.18
CA SER A 9 -9.32 12.00 -21.37
C SER A 9 -8.24 11.05 -20.81
N LEU A 10 -6.98 11.35 -21.12
CA LEU A 10 -5.78 10.64 -20.65
C LEU A 10 -5.75 10.44 -19.12
N LEU A 11 -6.14 11.47 -18.37
CA LEU A 11 -6.15 11.44 -16.89
C LEU A 11 -7.06 10.34 -16.35
N PHE A 12 -8.29 10.25 -16.87
CA PHE A 12 -9.24 9.25 -16.40
C PHE A 12 -8.82 7.84 -16.80
N ARG A 13 -8.29 7.67 -18.03
CA ARG A 13 -7.67 6.40 -18.46
C ARG A 13 -6.58 5.94 -17.48
N GLY A 14 -5.64 6.82 -17.16
CA GLY A 14 -4.55 6.51 -16.23
C GLY A 14 -5.08 6.13 -14.84
N LEU A 15 -6.07 6.87 -14.32
CA LEU A 15 -6.66 6.59 -13.01
C LEU A 15 -7.36 5.22 -12.97
N PHE A 16 -8.16 4.88 -13.98
CA PHE A 16 -8.83 3.57 -14.05
C PHE A 16 -7.83 2.42 -14.15
N VAL A 17 -6.77 2.58 -14.95
CA VAL A 17 -5.72 1.57 -15.07
C VAL A 17 -4.99 1.42 -13.74
N ALA A 18 -4.65 2.52 -13.05
CA ALA A 18 -3.97 2.46 -11.76
C ALA A 18 -4.82 1.76 -10.68
N ILE A 19 -6.09 2.17 -10.52
CA ILE A 19 -7.01 1.56 -9.56
C ILE A 19 -7.25 0.09 -9.92
N GLY A 20 -7.50 -0.21 -11.20
CA GLY A 20 -7.68 -1.59 -11.68
C GLY A 20 -6.46 -2.47 -11.39
N SER A 21 -5.25 -1.94 -11.60
CA SER A 21 -4.00 -2.66 -11.33
C SER A 21 -3.82 -2.96 -9.84
N VAL A 22 -4.09 -1.98 -8.97
CA VAL A 22 -4.03 -2.16 -7.51
C VAL A 22 -5.04 -3.20 -7.04
N LEU A 23 -6.29 -3.13 -7.54
CA LEU A 23 -7.34 -4.08 -7.19
C LEU A 23 -7.02 -5.51 -7.67
N VAL A 24 -6.53 -5.66 -8.91
CA VAL A 24 -6.16 -6.98 -9.45
C VAL A 24 -4.96 -7.55 -8.69
N PHE A 25 -3.95 -6.73 -8.38
CA PHE A 25 -2.78 -7.18 -7.65
C PHE A 25 -3.15 -7.66 -6.23
N TYR A 26 -3.74 -6.82 -5.39
CA TYR A 26 -4.09 -7.22 -4.02
C TYR A 26 -5.25 -8.23 -3.97
N GLY A 27 -6.20 -8.13 -4.90
CA GLY A 27 -7.30 -9.07 -5.03
C GLY A 27 -6.80 -10.47 -5.39
N SER A 28 -5.85 -10.60 -6.32
CA SER A 28 -5.27 -11.91 -6.66
C SER A 28 -4.51 -12.53 -5.49
N VAL A 29 -3.73 -11.74 -4.75
CA VAL A 29 -3.05 -12.20 -3.53
C VAL A 29 -4.05 -12.70 -2.50
N TYR A 30 -5.13 -11.94 -2.26
CA TYR A 30 -6.19 -12.38 -1.35
C TYR A 30 -6.86 -13.68 -1.81
N LEU A 31 -7.19 -13.82 -3.09
CA LEU A 31 -7.82 -15.04 -3.63
C LEU A 31 -6.91 -16.27 -3.48
N LEU A 32 -5.60 -16.13 -3.72
CA LEU A 32 -4.63 -17.21 -3.52
C LEU A 32 -4.53 -17.61 -2.04
N LEU A 33 -4.49 -16.63 -1.14
CA LEU A 33 -4.46 -16.89 0.30
C LEU A 33 -5.79 -17.50 0.78
N TYR A 34 -6.91 -17.07 0.19
CA TYR A 34 -8.23 -17.61 0.48
C TYR A 34 -8.33 -19.10 0.15
N THR A 35 -7.81 -19.54 -1.00
CA THR A 35 -7.84 -20.95 -1.40
C THR A 35 -6.89 -21.82 -0.58
N ASN A 36 -5.74 -21.27 -0.16
CA ASN A 36 -4.71 -22.05 0.53
C ASN A 36 -4.88 -22.09 2.07
N LEU A 37 -5.33 -20.99 2.67
CA LEU A 37 -5.42 -20.81 4.12
C LEU A 37 -6.88 -20.74 4.62
N GLY A 38 -7.85 -20.64 3.72
CA GLY A 38 -9.26 -20.44 4.04
C GLY A 38 -9.64 -18.99 4.31
N LYS A 39 -10.94 -18.72 4.43
CA LYS A 39 -11.52 -17.36 4.51
C LYS A 39 -10.94 -16.52 5.66
N LYS A 40 -10.94 -17.07 6.88
CA LYS A 40 -10.54 -16.33 8.09
C LYS A 40 -9.04 -16.03 8.06
N LEU A 41 -8.20 -17.04 7.92
CA LEU A 41 -6.74 -16.86 7.95
C LEU A 41 -6.24 -16.11 6.71
N GLY A 42 -6.78 -16.39 5.53
CA GLY A 42 -6.39 -15.71 4.28
C GLY A 42 -6.62 -14.19 4.33
N PHE A 43 -7.73 -13.73 4.91
CA PHE A 43 -7.99 -12.29 5.07
C PHE A 43 -6.98 -11.61 5.99
N ARG A 44 -6.62 -12.26 7.10
CA ARG A 44 -5.65 -11.74 8.08
C ARG A 44 -4.28 -11.58 7.45
N VAL A 45 -3.81 -12.64 6.80
CA VAL A 45 -2.49 -12.67 6.17
C VAL A 45 -2.42 -11.67 5.01
N ALA A 46 -3.49 -11.54 4.21
CA ALA A 46 -3.55 -10.55 3.14
C ALA A 46 -3.47 -9.11 3.66
N GLY A 47 -4.22 -8.76 4.70
CA GLY A 47 -4.19 -7.42 5.30
C GLY A 47 -2.87 -7.08 5.99
N VAL A 48 -2.31 -8.03 6.75
CA VAL A 48 -0.95 -7.91 7.33
C VAL A 48 0.10 -7.73 6.25
N GLY A 49 0.00 -8.51 5.17
CA GLY A 49 0.88 -8.40 4.01
C GLY A 49 0.80 -7.04 3.33
N LEU A 50 -0.40 -6.52 3.08
CA LEU A 50 -0.62 -5.20 2.46
C LEU A 50 0.03 -4.07 3.27
N PHE A 51 -0.38 -3.90 4.53
CA PHE A 51 0.07 -2.75 5.34
C PHE A 51 1.53 -2.92 5.80
N GLY A 52 1.96 -4.15 6.07
CA GLY A 52 3.36 -4.46 6.38
C GLY A 52 4.27 -4.17 5.18
N TRP A 53 3.85 -4.56 3.98
CA TRP A 53 4.61 -4.29 2.75
C TRP A 53 4.74 -2.79 2.48
N THR A 54 3.66 -2.01 2.60
CA THR A 54 3.73 -0.54 2.37
C THR A 54 4.59 0.16 3.41
N ALA A 55 4.51 -0.25 4.69
CA ALA A 55 5.37 0.27 5.74
C ALA A 55 6.85 -0.05 5.47
N LEU A 56 7.17 -1.30 5.10
CA LEU A 56 8.55 -1.70 4.79
C LEU A 56 9.11 -0.95 3.58
N ASN A 57 8.35 -0.78 2.51
CA ASN A 57 8.80 0.00 1.35
C ASN A 57 9.09 1.45 1.74
N SER A 58 8.22 2.06 2.55
CA SER A 58 8.45 3.42 3.05
C SER A 58 9.71 3.51 3.91
N LEU A 59 9.91 2.53 4.80
CA LEU A 59 11.10 2.46 5.65
C LEU A 59 12.38 2.34 4.82
N LEU A 60 12.37 1.52 3.76
CA LEU A 60 13.49 1.40 2.84
C LEU A 60 13.78 2.72 2.12
N PHE A 61 12.75 3.47 1.72
CA PHE A 61 12.92 4.81 1.16
C PHE A 61 13.47 5.81 2.18
N ILE A 62 13.14 5.70 3.47
CA ILE A 62 13.74 6.53 4.51
C ILE A 62 15.23 6.17 4.66
N MET A 63 15.56 4.89 4.76
CA MET A 63 16.94 4.44 5.00
C MET A 63 17.85 4.71 3.80
N TYR A 64 17.38 4.41 2.60
CA TYR A 64 18.14 4.47 1.36
C TYR A 64 17.65 5.55 0.39
N ALA A 65 17.09 6.64 0.94
CA ALA A 65 16.54 7.75 0.15
C ALA A 65 17.47 8.11 -1.02
N PRO A 66 17.00 8.02 -2.28
CA PRO A 66 17.80 8.37 -3.44
C PRO A 66 18.29 9.81 -3.29
N ARG A 67 19.61 9.97 -3.14
CA ARG A 67 20.25 11.28 -3.25
C ARG A 67 20.27 11.60 -4.74
N GLY A 68 19.17 12.16 -5.25
CA GLY A 68 19.04 12.53 -6.66
C GLY A 68 20.21 13.40 -7.13
N PRO A 69 20.48 13.47 -8.45
CA PRO A 69 21.49 14.38 -9.00
C PRO A 69 21.21 15.77 -8.45
N ARG A 70 22.13 16.31 -7.64
CA ARG A 70 21.98 17.66 -7.09
C ARG A 70 21.88 18.62 -8.26
N PRO A 71 20.75 19.33 -8.46
CA PRO A 71 20.73 20.42 -9.41
C PRO A 71 21.76 21.44 -8.90
N ARG A 72 22.70 21.86 -9.75
CA ARG A 72 23.78 22.78 -9.35
C ARG A 72 23.27 24.17 -8.93
N GLU A 73 21.98 24.44 -9.07
CA GLU A 73 21.37 25.77 -8.97
C GLU A 73 20.25 25.90 -7.91
N ILE A 74 19.90 24.83 -7.19
CA ILE A 74 18.99 24.91 -6.02
C ILE A 74 19.72 24.42 -4.77
N GLU A 75 20.46 25.33 -4.13
CA GLU A 75 20.78 25.27 -2.70
C GLU A 75 19.45 25.31 -1.93
N GLY A 76 18.96 24.18 -1.42
CA GLY A 76 17.81 24.26 -0.51
C GLY A 76 17.05 22.99 -0.21
N LEU A 77 16.96 22.00 -1.11
CA LEU A 77 16.22 20.78 -0.78
C LEU A 77 17.07 19.89 0.13
N ASN A 78 16.97 20.13 1.43
CA ASN A 78 17.72 19.43 2.46
C ASN A 78 17.38 17.93 2.40
N ALA A 79 18.35 17.07 2.69
CA ALA A 79 18.13 15.62 2.80
C ALA A 79 17.00 15.25 3.77
N PHE A 80 16.66 16.16 4.70
CA PHE A 80 15.49 16.07 5.56
C PHE A 80 14.15 16.24 4.81
N GLU A 81 14.03 17.24 3.93
CA GLU A 81 12.77 17.57 3.25
C GLU A 81 12.29 16.46 2.32
N ILE A 82 13.23 15.79 1.64
CA ILE A 82 12.96 14.62 0.77
C ILE A 82 12.37 13.46 1.58
N ARG A 83 12.68 13.37 2.87
CA ARG A 83 12.24 12.27 3.75
C ARG A 83 10.87 12.52 4.38
N ILE A 84 10.31 13.73 4.30
CA ILE A 84 9.02 14.05 4.92
C ILE A 84 7.92 13.14 4.36
N ILE A 85 7.84 13.02 3.03
CA ILE A 85 6.82 12.21 2.34
C ILE A 85 6.90 10.72 2.75
N PRO A 86 8.04 10.03 2.61
CA PRO A 86 8.13 8.63 3.02
C PRO A 86 8.02 8.46 4.55
N THR A 87 8.39 9.46 5.36
CA THR A 87 8.16 9.38 6.82
C THR A 87 6.66 9.43 7.13
N ALA A 88 5.92 10.35 6.53
CA ALA A 88 4.47 10.43 6.69
C ALA A 88 3.78 9.14 6.20
N PHE A 89 4.18 8.63 5.03
CA PHE A 89 3.62 7.38 4.49
C PHE A 89 3.93 6.17 5.36
N PHE A 90 5.13 6.12 5.97
CA PHE A 90 5.50 5.09 6.95
C PHE A 90 4.59 5.13 8.17
N LEU A 91 4.43 6.32 8.78
CA LEU A 91 3.60 6.49 9.98
C LEU A 91 2.14 6.12 9.71
N VAL A 92 1.57 6.56 8.59
CA VAL A 92 0.20 6.23 8.21
C VAL A 92 0.05 4.73 7.94
N SER A 93 0.99 4.11 7.22
CA SER A 93 0.97 2.66 6.98
C SER A 93 1.06 1.86 8.28
N MET A 94 1.92 2.30 9.21
CA MET A 94 2.07 1.67 10.52
C MET A 94 0.82 1.82 11.39
N LEU A 95 0.16 2.99 11.33
CA LEU A 95 -1.11 3.23 12.00
C LEU A 95 -2.21 2.31 11.45
N LEU A 96 -2.33 2.20 10.12
CA LEU A 96 -3.30 1.31 9.48
C LEU A 96 -3.04 -0.15 9.82
N PHE A 97 -1.77 -0.57 9.86
CA PHE A 97 -1.37 -1.90 10.30
C PHE A 97 -1.83 -2.18 11.74
N ALA A 98 -1.56 -1.27 12.67
CA ALA A 98 -1.96 -1.41 14.06
C ALA A 98 -3.49 -1.46 14.23
N MET A 99 -4.21 -0.55 13.57
CA MET A 99 -5.68 -0.53 13.59
C MET A 99 -6.27 -1.82 13.00
N PHE A 100 -5.70 -2.33 11.92
CA PHE A 100 -6.13 -3.61 11.34
C PHE A 100 -5.91 -4.77 12.31
N ALA A 101 -4.73 -4.84 12.95
CA ALA A 101 -4.43 -5.88 13.93
C ALA A 101 -5.38 -5.82 15.14
N VAL A 102 -5.65 -4.63 15.67
CA VAL A 102 -6.60 -4.44 16.77
C VAL A 102 -8.02 -4.79 16.36
N SER A 103 -8.47 -4.33 15.20
CA SER A 103 -9.81 -4.66 14.68
C SER A 103 -9.98 -6.15 14.52
N LEU A 104 -8.95 -6.83 14.03
CA LEU A 104 -8.99 -8.26 13.82
C LEU A 104 -9.09 -9.03 15.13
N HIS A 105 -8.30 -8.63 16.13
CA HIS A 105 -8.38 -9.21 17.47
C HIS A 105 -9.79 -9.05 18.06
N ARG A 106 -10.42 -7.88 17.88
CA ARG A 106 -11.80 -7.65 18.33
C ARG A 106 -12.82 -8.55 17.62
N LEU A 107 -12.66 -8.74 16.30
CA LEU A 107 -13.53 -9.64 15.53
C LEU A 107 -13.41 -11.09 16.01
N GLU A 108 -12.18 -11.54 16.29
CA GLU A 108 -11.93 -12.88 16.82
C GLU A 108 -12.59 -13.10 18.19
N THR A 109 -12.50 -12.12 19.09
CA THR A 109 -13.13 -12.21 20.41
C THR A 109 -14.66 -12.20 20.31
N SER A 110 -15.25 -11.44 19.39
CA SER A 110 -16.71 -11.38 19.24
C SER A 110 -17.34 -12.61 18.58
N GLU A 111 -16.57 -13.38 17.81
CA GLU A 111 -17.04 -14.64 17.20
C GLU A 111 -16.89 -15.86 18.13
N GLY A 112 -16.18 -15.70 19.25
CA GLY A 112 -15.87 -16.77 20.20
C GLY A 112 -16.85 -16.91 21.38
N ASP A 113 -17.74 -15.92 21.57
CA ASP A 113 -18.87 -15.93 22.52
C ASP A 113 -20.16 -16.43 21.83
#